data_AF-A0A520FUB1-F1
#
_entry.id   AF-A0A520FUB1-F1
#
_cell.length_a   1.000
_cell.length_b   1.000
_cell.length_c   1.000
_cell.angle_alpha   90.00
_cell.angle_beta   90.00
_cell.angle_gamma   90.00
#
_symmetry.space_group_name_H-M   'P 1'
#
loop_
_entity.id
_entity.type
_entity.pdbx_description
1 polymer ?
#
loop_
_entity_poly.entity_id
_entity_poly.type
_entity_poly.pdbx_seq_one_letter_code
_entity_poly.pdbx_strand_id
1 'polypeptide(L)' 'MTVVSSVVQAFAPTGTLRASINLGNPILANRDASTGEPVGVSIDLARALAERLGLPLELMVFDKAAQSVDAVKNGA' A
#
# COMPACT_ATOMS: atom_id res chain seq x y z
N MET A 1 8.37 -20.51 -0.18
CA MET A 1 6.98 -20.38 0.31
C MET A 1 6.08 -20.37 -0.92
N THR A 2 5.13 -21.28 -1.03
CA THR A 2 4.21 -21.30 -2.18
C THR A 2 3.03 -20.38 -1.88
N VAL A 3 2.89 -19.29 -2.61
CA VAL A 3 1.70 -18.43 -2.52
C VAL A 3 0.60 -19.04 -3.37
N VAL A 4 -0.57 -19.22 -2.76
CA VAL A 4 -1.76 -19.75 -3.44
C VAL A 4 -2.30 -18.69 -4.41
N SER A 5 -2.61 -19.07 -5.64
CA SER A 5 -3.08 -18.13 -6.68
C SER A 5 -4.35 -17.36 -6.28
N SER A 6 -5.22 -17.98 -5.47
CA SER A 6 -6.41 -17.34 -4.92
C SER A 6 -6.08 -16.15 -4.00
N VAL A 7 -4.95 -16.18 -3.29
CA VAL A 7 -4.49 -15.06 -2.46
C VAL A 7 -4.06 -13.89 -3.35
N VAL A 8 -3.26 -14.17 -4.39
CA VAL A 8 -2.83 -13.14 -5.36
C VAL A 8 -4.05 -12.47 -6.01
N GLN A 9 -5.03 -13.26 -6.44
CA GLN A 9 -6.27 -12.74 -7.03
C GLN A 9 -7.13 -11.94 -6.04
N ALA A 10 -7.15 -12.31 -4.76
CA ALA A 10 -7.89 -11.56 -3.74
C ALA A 10 -7.30 -10.17 -3.48
N PHE A 11 -5.97 -10.05 -3.53
CA PHE A 11 -5.27 -8.78 -3.25
C PHE A 11 -5.06 -7.91 -4.50
N ALA A 12 -4.87 -8.53 -5.67
CA ALA A 12 -4.57 -7.83 -6.92
C ALA A 12 -5.33 -8.46 -8.09
N PRO A 13 -6.68 -8.37 -8.11
CA PRO A 13 -7.49 -8.94 -9.19
C PRO A 13 -7.19 -8.32 -10.56
N THR A 14 -6.58 -7.13 -10.58
CA THR A 14 -6.13 -6.42 -11.79
C THR A 14 -4.63 -6.54 -12.04
N GLY A 15 -3.91 -7.36 -11.27
CA GLY A 15 -2.48 -7.62 -11.46
C GLY A 15 -1.52 -6.68 -10.71
N THR A 16 -2.01 -5.66 -10.02
CA THR A 16 -1.20 -4.74 -9.18
C THR A 16 -1.76 -4.68 -7.77
N LEU A 17 -0.89 -4.82 -6.76
CA LEU A 17 -1.24 -4.53 -5.38
C LEU A 17 -1.27 -3.01 -5.17
N ARG A 18 -2.42 -2.46 -4.82
CA ARG A 18 -2.59 -1.04 -4.46
C ARG A 18 -2.66 -0.91 -2.94
N ALA A 19 -1.75 -0.16 -2.34
CA ALA A 19 -1.71 0.07 -0.90
C ALA A 19 -2.18 1.48 -0.57
N SER A 20 -3.28 1.60 0.17
CA SER A 20 -3.78 2.88 0.70
C SER A 20 -2.94 3.30 1.91
N ILE A 21 -2.22 4.43 1.81
CA ILE A 21 -1.29 4.94 2.80
C ILE A 21 -1.83 6.23 3.41
N ASN A 22 -2.00 6.25 4.72
CA ASN A 22 -2.45 7.42 5.48
C ASN A 22 -1.26 8.15 6.11
N LEU A 23 -0.88 9.32 5.57
CA LEU A 23 0.15 10.20 6.14
C LEU A 23 -0.29 10.91 7.41
N GLY A 24 -1.61 10.96 7.68
CA GLY A 24 -2.17 11.52 8.91
C GLY A 24 -1.79 10.76 10.17
N ASN A 25 -1.14 9.58 10.04
CA ASN A 25 -0.49 8.88 11.14
C ASN A 25 1.04 8.83 10.92
N PRO A 26 1.80 9.83 11.43
CA PRO A 26 3.23 9.98 11.17
C PRO A 26 4.09 8.87 11.79
N ILE A 27 3.55 8.08 12.72
CA ILE A 27 4.23 6.89 13.25
C ILE A 27 4.29 5.77 12.20
N LEU A 28 3.29 5.71 11.31
CA LEU A 28 3.15 4.64 10.33
C LEU A 28 3.66 5.03 8.94
N ALA A 29 3.51 6.29 8.55
CA ALA A 29 3.92 6.78 7.24
C ALA A 29 4.21 8.29 7.28
N ASN A 30 5.24 8.71 6.55
CA ASN A 30 5.58 10.12 6.34
C ASN A 30 6.19 10.28 4.94
N ARG A 31 6.55 11.52 4.57
CA ARG A 31 7.39 11.81 3.42
C ARG A 31 8.83 12.00 3.89
N ASP A 32 9.76 11.42 3.16
CA ASP A 32 11.17 11.73 3.35
C ASP A 32 11.41 13.21 3.04
N ALA A 33 12.12 13.91 3.93
CA ALA A 33 12.32 15.35 3.82
C ALA A 33 13.22 15.76 2.64
N SER A 34 14.06 14.84 2.16
CA SER A 34 15.03 15.12 1.10
C SER A 34 14.50 14.73 -0.29
N THR A 35 13.75 13.63 -0.39
CA THR A 35 13.25 13.11 -1.67
C THR A 35 11.76 13.35 -1.89
N GLY A 36 10.98 13.58 -0.83
CA GLY A 36 9.51 13.69 -0.88
C GLY A 36 8.78 12.34 -0.99
N GLU A 37 9.52 11.23 -1.09
CA GLU A 37 8.99 9.88 -1.25
C GLU A 37 8.30 9.38 0.03
N PRO A 38 7.23 8.57 -0.09
CA PRO A 38 6.60 7.97 1.08
C PRO A 38 7.52 6.94 1.75
N VAL A 39 7.67 7.08 3.05
CA VAL A 39 8.50 6.22 3.92
C VAL A 39 7.74 5.85 5.20
N GLY A 40 8.18 4.78 5.86
CA GLY A 40 7.62 4.34 7.15
C GLY A 40 7.09 2.91 7.13
N VAL A 41 6.65 2.44 8.31
CA VAL A 41 6.28 1.04 8.54
C VAL A 41 5.20 0.54 7.57
N SER A 42 4.18 1.35 7.29
CA SER A 42 3.12 0.94 6.34
C SER A 42 3.65 0.73 4.92
N ILE A 43 4.64 1.53 4.50
CA ILE A 43 5.26 1.43 3.18
C ILE A 43 6.12 0.17 3.12
N ASP A 44 6.91 -0.08 4.17
CA ASP A 44 7.78 -1.27 4.25
C ASP A 44 6.97 -2.56 4.23
N LEU A 45 5.85 -2.59 4.97
CA LEU A 45 4.92 -3.72 4.96
C LEU A 45 4.27 -3.92 3.58
N ALA A 46 3.87 -2.84 2.91
CA ALA A 46 3.30 -2.92 1.56
C ALA A 46 4.31 -3.47 0.55
N ARG A 47 5.56 -2.99 0.59
CA ARG A 47 6.67 -3.49 -0.25
C ARG A 47 6.95 -4.96 0.01
N ALA A 48 7.09 -5.35 1.28
CA ALA A 48 7.34 -6.73 1.65
C ALA A 48 6.20 -7.67 1.27
N LEU A 49 4.94 -7.23 1.36
CA LEU A 49 3.79 -8.00 0.90
C LEU A 49 3.80 -8.17 -0.62
N ALA A 50 4.03 -7.10 -1.37
CA ALA A 50 4.11 -7.14 -2.82
C ALA A 50 5.21 -8.11 -3.30
N GLU A 51 6.40 -8.03 -2.71
CA GLU A 51 7.52 -8.94 -3.00
C GLU A 51 7.16 -10.39 -2.71
N ARG A 52 6.57 -10.67 -1.54
CA ARG A 52 6.14 -12.04 -1.18
C ARG A 52 5.09 -12.59 -2.13
N LEU A 53 4.21 -11.74 -2.67
CA LEU A 53 3.18 -12.12 -3.62
C LEU A 53 3.66 -12.13 -5.08
N GLY A 54 4.87 -11.63 -5.36
CA GLY A 54 5.38 -11.46 -6.73
C GLY A 54 4.58 -10.44 -7.55
N LEU A 55 4.05 -9.40 -6.90
CA LEU A 55 3.18 -8.40 -7.51
C LEU A 55 3.88 -7.04 -7.65
N PRO A 56 3.56 -6.27 -8.70
CA PRO A 56 3.79 -4.83 -8.71
C PRO A 56 3.07 -4.15 -7.54
N LEU A 57 3.67 -3.08 -7.02
CA LEU A 57 3.10 -2.25 -5.95
C LEU A 57 2.86 -0.82 -6.43
N GLU A 58 1.67 -0.31 -6.14
CA GLU A 58 1.33 1.10 -6.22
C GLU A 58 0.97 1.63 -4.83
N LEU A 59 1.63 2.73 -4.43
CA LEU A 59 1.34 3.40 -3.16
C LEU A 59 0.36 4.55 -3.40
N MET A 60 -0.86 4.42 -2.89
CA MET A 60 -1.88 5.47 -2.94
C MET A 60 -1.80 6.29 -1.67
N VAL A 61 -1.18 7.46 -1.76
CA VAL A 61 -0.84 8.28 -0.59
C VAL A 61 -1.91 9.34 -0.33
N PHE A 62 -2.42 9.38 0.90
CA PHE A 62 -3.46 10.30 1.33
C PHE A 62 -3.03 11.06 2.59
N ASP A 63 -3.37 12.34 2.66
CA ASP A 63 -3.02 13.19 3.81
C ASP A 63 -3.86 12.85 5.05
N LYS A 64 -5.09 12.36 4.86
CA LYS A 64 -6.04 12.10 5.95
C LYS A 64 -6.55 10.67 5.94
N ALA A 65 -6.82 10.15 7.15
CA ALA A 65 -7.39 8.83 7.35
C ALA A 65 -8.71 8.63 6.59
N ALA A 66 -9.59 9.64 6.60
CA ALA A 66 -10.88 9.57 5.90
C ALA A 66 -10.72 9.31 4.39
N GLN A 67 -9.79 10.01 3.73
CA GLN A 67 -9.52 9.83 2.31
C GLN A 67 -8.98 8.42 2.00
N SER A 68 -8.08 7.93 2.85
CA SER A 68 -7.53 6.57 2.75
C SER A 68 -8.61 5.49 2.89
N VAL A 69 -9.54 5.67 3.82
CA VAL A 69 -10.68 4.76 4.01
C VAL A 69 -11.64 4.83 2.83
N ASP A 70 -11.96 6.03 2.35
CA ASP A 70 -12.87 6.22 1.23
C ASP A 70 -12.31 5.64 -0.07
N ALA A 71 -10.99 5.71 -0.29
CA ALA A 71 -10.32 5.06 -1.40
C ALA A 71 -10.54 3.54 -1.40
N VAL A 72 -10.37 2.89 -0.24
CA VAL A 72 -10.60 1.44 -0.08
C VAL A 72 -12.06 1.08 -0.36
N LYS A 73 -13.02 1.86 0.16
CA LYS A 73 -14.46 1.62 -0.06
C LYS A 73 -14.87 1.67 -1.53
N ASN A 74 -14.21 2.55 -2.30
CA ASN A 74 -14.56 2.80 -3.69
C ASN A 74 -13.69 2.01 -4.69
N GLY A 75 -12.75 1.19 -4.22
CA GLY A 75 -11.89 0.36 -5.06
C GLY A 75 -10.86 1.15 -5.88
N ALA A 76 -10.51 2.35 -5.40
CA ALA A 76 -9.48 3.20 -6.00
C ALA A 76 -8.12 2.48 -6.04
#